data_AF-A0A1I6ACY1-F1
#
_entry.id   AF-A0A1I6ACY1-F1
#
_cell.length_a   1.000
_cell.length_b   1.000
_cell.length_c   1.000
_cell.angle_alpha   90.00
_cell.angle_beta   90.00
_cell.angle_gamma   90.00
#
_symmetry.space_group_name_H-M   'P 1'
#
loop_
_entity.id
_entity.type
_entity.pdbx_description
1 polymer ?
#
loop_
_entity_poly.entity_id
_entity_poly.type
_entity_poly.pdbx_seq_one_letter_code
_entity_poly.pdbx_strand_id
1 'polypeptide(L)' 'MAKEDTAARLLDMKPTEFRGLVEGGHLPAGREIAGIRRWDVEELRKIFRGEMADGGFEW' A
#
# COMPACT_ATOMS: atom_id res chain seq x y z
N MET A 1 -8.45 -2.22 6.77
CA MET A 1 -7.10 -2.12 7.36
C MET A 1 -6.38 -3.47 7.36
N ALA A 2 -5.29 -3.60 6.62
CA ALA A 2 -4.42 -4.77 6.50
C ALA A 2 -3.05 -4.53 7.16
N LYS A 3 -2.42 -5.61 7.66
CA LYS A 3 -0.99 -5.63 8.02
C LYS A 3 -0.14 -5.74 6.75
N GLU A 4 1.14 -5.43 6.84
CA GLU A 4 2.10 -5.51 5.71
C GLU A 4 2.01 -6.84 4.96
N ASP A 5 2.06 -7.96 5.68
CA ASP A 5 1.95 -9.30 5.10
C ASP A 5 0.63 -9.53 4.33
N THR A 6 -0.48 -9.00 4.85
CA THR A 6 -1.77 -9.11 4.16
C THR A 6 -1.83 -8.19 2.94
N ALA A 7 -1.29 -6.99 3.03
CA ALA A 7 -1.20 -6.06 1.92
C ALA A 7 -0.33 -6.62 0.78
N ALA A 8 0.81 -7.21 1.12
CA ALA A 8 1.69 -7.89 0.16
C ALA A 8 0.99 -9.07 -0.52
N ARG A 9 0.30 -9.92 0.25
CA ARG A 9 -0.48 -11.05 -0.30
C ARG A 9 -1.63 -10.61 -1.19
N LEU A 10 -2.28 -9.48 -0.89
CA LEU A 10 -3.34 -8.92 -1.73
C LEU A 10 -2.85 -8.52 -3.12
N LEU A 11 -1.58 -8.13 -3.22
CA LEU A 11 -0.91 -7.75 -4.46
C LEU A 11 -0.08 -8.90 -5.05
N ASP A 12 -0.28 -10.13 -4.56
CA ASP A 12 0.44 -11.34 -4.96
C ASP A 12 1.97 -11.20 -4.93
N MET A 13 2.50 -10.52 -3.91
CA MET A 13 3.94 -10.27 -3.74
C MET A 13 4.44 -10.62 -2.34
N LYS A 14 5.77 -10.68 -2.19
CA LYS A 14 6.41 -10.91 -0.89
C LYS A 14 6.36 -9.63 -0.05
N PRO A 15 6.31 -9.72 1.30
CA PRO A 15 6.34 -8.55 2.18
C PRO A 15 7.54 -7.63 1.95
N THR A 16 8.71 -8.18 1.61
CA THR A 16 9.92 -7.43 1.30
C THR A 16 9.79 -6.60 0.03
N GLU A 17 9.17 -7.15 -1.02
CA GLU A 17 8.91 -6.44 -2.28
C GLU A 17 7.92 -5.31 -2.04
N PHE A 18 6.83 -5.61 -1.33
CA PHE A 18 5.83 -4.62 -0.95
C PHE A 18 6.47 -3.45 -0.18
N ARG A 19 7.30 -3.77 0.81
CA ARG A 19 8.03 -2.77 1.59
C ARG A 19 8.98 -1.94 0.72
N GLY A 20 9.71 -2.56 -0.21
CA GLY A 20 10.58 -1.86 -1.16
C GLY A 20 9.81 -0.88 -2.05
N LEU A 21 8.60 -1.24 -2.48
CA LEU A 21 7.74 -0.35 -3.26
C LEU A 21 7.19 0.82 -2.43
N VAL A 22 6.87 0.58 -1.15
CA VAL A 22 6.46 1.66 -0.23
C VAL A 22 7.63 2.61 0.03
N GLU A 23 8.84 2.08 0.31
CA GLU A 23 10.04 2.90 0.55
C GLU A 23 10.50 3.63 -0.73
N GLY A 24 10.26 3.05 -1.90
CA GLY A 24 10.51 3.67 -3.21
C GLY A 24 9.44 4.68 -3.66
N GLY A 25 8.38 4.88 -2.88
CA GLY A 25 7.30 5.83 -3.19
C GLY A 25 6.33 5.36 -4.29
N HIS A 26 6.38 4.09 -4.68
CA HIS A 26 5.47 3.50 -5.66
C HIS A 26 4.13 3.05 -5.04
N LEU A 27 4.13 2.75 -3.74
CA LEU A 27 2.94 2.37 -2.98
C LEU A 27 2.77 3.29 -1.77
N PRO A 28 1.53 3.44 -1.28
CA PRO A 28 1.28 4.37 -0.19
C PRO A 28 1.90 3.89 1.13
N ALA A 29 2.43 4.86 1.88
CA ALA A 29 2.85 4.64 3.25
C ALA A 29 1.64 4.21 4.09
N GLY A 30 1.75 3.06 4.76
CA GLY A 30 0.69 2.58 5.65
C GLY A 30 0.43 3.59 6.77
N ARG A 31 -0.83 3.73 7.16
CA ARG A 31 -1.25 4.60 8.24
C ARG A 31 -0.81 4.05 9.59
N GLU A 32 -0.22 4.89 10.41
CA GLU A 32 0.11 4.52 11.78
C GLU A 32 -1.12 4.63 12.67
N ILE A 33 -1.50 3.53 13.31
CA ILE A 33 -2.57 3.48 14.31
C ILE A 33 -1.97 2.91 15.58
N ALA A 34 -1.88 3.76 16.61
CA ALA A 34 -1.35 3.39 17.92
C ALA A 34 0.03 2.69 17.84
N GLY A 35 0.93 3.20 16.99
CA GLY A 35 2.27 2.63 16.78
C GLY A 35 2.33 1.40 15.86
N ILE A 36 1.20 1.00 15.25
CA ILE A 36 1.15 -0.12 14.30
C ILE A 36 0.83 0.41 12.91
N ARG A 37 1.70 0.10 11.94
CA ARG A 37 1.47 0.45 10.54
C ARG A 37 0.41 -0.47 9.91
N ARG A 38 -0.64 0.14 9.35
CA ARG A 38 -1.76 -0.55 8.71
C ARG A 38 -2.10 0.11 7.39
N TRP A 39 -2.32 -0.69 6.36
CA TRP A 39 -2.69 -0.21 5.03
C TRP A 39 -4.18 -0.31 4.82
N ASP A 40 -4.75 0.65 4.10
CA ASP A 40 -6.13 0.52 3.69
C ASP A 40 -6.23 -0.43 2.49
N VAL A 41 -7.10 -1.43 2.60
CA VAL A 41 -7.22 -2.48 1.58
C VAL A 41 -7.96 -1.95 0.35
N GLU A 42 -8.92 -1.05 0.55
CA GLU A 42 -9.69 -0.48 -0.55
C GLU A 42 -8.81 0.48 -1.36
N GLU A 43 -7.99 1.28 -0.69
CA GLU A 43 -7.00 2.15 -1.33
C GLU A 43 -6.00 1.35 -2.17
N LEU A 44 -5.36 0.32 -1.59
CA LEU A 44 -4.46 -0.57 -2.32
C LEU A 44 -5.14 -1.22 -3.53
N ARG A 45 -6.41 -1.60 -3.41
CA ARG A 45 -7.17 -2.22 -4.49
C ARG A 45 -7.51 -1.24 -5.61
N LYS A 46 -7.78 0.03 -5.30
CA LYS A 46 -7.99 1.11 -6.29
C LYS A 46 -6.71 1.39 -7.08
N ILE A 47 -5.57 1.46 -6.39
CA ILE A 47 -4.25 1.62 -7.03
C ILE A 47 -4.00 0.50 -8.03
N PHE A 48 -4.21 -0.74 -7.62
CA PHE A 48 -3.97 -1.91 -8.47
C PHE A 48 -4.94 -2.01 -9.65
N ARG A 49 -6.21 -1.63 -9.47
CA ARG A 49 -7.19 -1.62 -10.57
C ARG A 49 -6.97 -0.49 -11.59
N GLY A 50 -5.97 0.36 -11.40
CA GLY A 50 -5.75 1.53 -12.25
C GLY A 50 -6.85 2.58 -12.11
N GLU A 51 -7.64 2.52 -11.02
CA GLU A 51 -8.69 3.50 -10.71
C GLU A 51 -8.08 4.79 -10.10
N MET A 52 -6.79 4.79 -9.78
CA MET A 52 -5.99 6.01 -9.61
C MET A 52 -5.31 6.37 -10.94
N ALA A 53 -6.12 6.64 -11.96
CA ALA A 53 -5.69 7.43 -13.10
C ALA A 53 -6.14 8.87 -12.83
N ASP A 54 -5.17 9.78 -12.89
CA ASP A 54 -5.34 11.25 -12.79
C ASP A 54 -5.45 11.82 -11.35
N GLY A 55 -4.36 12.44 -10.91
CA GLY A 55 -4.25 13.10 -9.59
C GLY A 55 -2.93 12.74 -8.93
N GLY A 56 -1.89 13.52 -9.24
CA GLY A 56 -0.52 13.29 -8.81
C GLY A 56 -0.37 13.00 -7.32
N PHE A 57 0.65 12.20 -7.00
CA PHE A 57 1.11 12.01 -5.64
C PHE A 57 1.54 13.36 -5.03
N GLU A 58 0.63 14.02 -4.32
CA GLU A 58 0.95 15.07 -3.36
C GLU A 58 1.06 14.40 -1.98
N TRP A 59 2.30 14.10 -1.59
CA TRP A 59 2.67 13.63 -0.25
C TRP A 59 2.98 14.81 0.66
#